data_AF-A0A923Y8J4-F1
#
_entry.id   AF-A0A923Y8J4-F1
#
_cell.length_a   1.000
_cell.length_b   1.000
_cell.length_c   1.000
_cell.angle_alpha   90.00
_cell.angle_beta   90.00
_cell.angle_gamma   90.00
#
_symmetry.space_group_name_H-M   'P 1'
#
loop_
_entity.id
_entity.type
_entity.pdbx_description
1 polymer ?
#
loop_
_entity_poly.entity_id
_entity_poly.type
_entity_poly.pdbx_seq_one_letter_code
_entity_poly.pdbx_strand_id
1 'polypeptide(L)'
;MPQVHIGHADLGKSQIGGRRAQIVHDTQQPRRAGALVHALVHALVHALVHTLSLFIHLTGTLLLKLPQSRTLNWPDEAACAASAAALAAAMRSAFSNPAGLHDAFIELHGPLGAGKTTFVRHLLHALGVQGRVKSPTYAVLEEYEVPAPWGELHRVLKICHFDFYRFDDPQEWEDAGFRDVFANPGLKLAEWPENAEGLLPLPDLRIVIEPDAAERRVVQVTALTALGAALLP
;
A
#
# COMPACT_ATOMS: atom_id res chain seq x y z
N MET A 1 36.59 95.77 -32.65
CA MET A 1 37.56 94.76 -32.15
C MET A 1 36.82 93.43 -32.03
N PRO A 2 37.46 92.30 -32.38
CA PRO A 2 37.12 91.29 -33.41
C PRO A 2 36.07 90.24 -32.93
N GLN A 3 35.53 89.24 -33.65
CA GLN A 3 35.64 88.61 -34.99
C GLN A 3 34.34 87.75 -35.15
N VAL A 4 33.62 87.70 -36.29
CA VAL A 4 33.76 86.77 -37.45
C VAL A 4 33.58 85.28 -37.03
N HIS A 5 32.66 84.45 -37.55
CA HIS A 5 32.30 84.17 -38.95
C HIS A 5 30.91 83.49 -39.09
N ILE A 6 30.27 83.70 -40.25
CA ILE A 6 28.98 83.13 -40.70
C ILE A 6 29.27 82.22 -41.90
N GLY A 7 28.60 81.06 -41.97
CA GLY A 7 28.01 80.54 -43.22
C GLY A 7 28.80 79.52 -44.07
N HIS A 8 28.15 78.39 -44.36
CA HIS A 8 28.23 77.62 -45.61
C HIS A 8 26.89 76.86 -45.74
N ALA A 9 25.97 77.25 -46.65
CA ALA A 9 25.83 76.81 -48.06
C ALA A 9 25.65 75.28 -48.18
N ASP A 10 24.47 74.70 -48.43
CA ASP A 10 23.51 74.76 -49.55
C ASP A 10 23.81 73.79 -50.74
N LEU A 11 22.71 73.16 -51.20
CA LEU A 11 22.43 72.43 -52.46
C LEU A 11 22.91 70.98 -52.70
N GLY A 12 21.93 70.10 -52.94
CA GLY A 12 22.16 68.72 -53.38
C GLY A 12 20.95 67.96 -53.94
N LYS A 13 20.27 68.54 -54.94
CA LYS A 13 19.56 67.87 -56.07
C LYS A 13 18.27 67.05 -55.82
N SER A 14 17.19 67.62 -56.35
CA SER A 14 16.00 66.95 -56.91
C SER A 14 16.39 65.91 -57.98
N GLN A 15 15.82 64.71 -57.92
CA GLN A 15 15.30 64.01 -59.11
C GLN A 15 14.10 63.12 -58.78
N ILE A 16 13.11 63.23 -59.65
CA ILE A 16 11.80 62.61 -59.69
C ILE A 16 11.95 61.21 -60.31
N GLY A 17 11.49 60.17 -59.62
CA GLY A 17 11.44 58.78 -60.11
C GLY A 17 10.04 58.19 -59.94
N GLY A 18 9.38 57.91 -61.06
CA GLY A 18 7.96 57.57 -61.15
C GLY A 18 7.55 56.26 -60.46
N ARG A 19 6.33 56.29 -59.91
CA ARG A 19 5.60 55.18 -59.29
C ARG A 19 5.22 54.12 -60.33
N ARG A 20 5.59 52.87 -60.08
CA ARG A 20 4.83 51.68 -60.53
C ARG A 20 4.37 50.94 -59.28
N ALA A 21 3.06 50.90 -59.07
CA ALA A 21 2.42 50.18 -57.97
C ALA A 21 2.50 48.66 -58.22
N GLN A 22 3.13 47.94 -57.30
CA GLN A 22 2.96 46.49 -57.17
C GLN A 22 1.81 46.25 -56.21
N ILE A 23 0.76 45.60 -56.70
CA ILE A 23 -0.33 45.06 -55.89
C ILE A 23 0.22 43.81 -55.20
N VAL A 24 0.52 43.92 -53.91
CA VAL A 24 0.86 42.78 -53.06
C VAL A 24 -0.44 42.18 -52.56
N HIS A 25 -0.74 40.95 -53.02
CA HIS A 25 -1.81 40.13 -52.44
C HIS A 25 -1.47 39.83 -50.97
N ASP A 26 -2.30 40.32 -50.06
CA ASP A 26 -2.25 39.99 -48.64
C ASP A 26 -2.84 38.59 -48.41
N THR A 27 -1.96 37.61 -48.18
CA THR A 27 -2.29 36.23 -47.78
C THR A 27 -1.89 35.98 -46.32
N GLN A 28 -2.53 36.69 -45.38
CA GLN A 28 -2.31 36.50 -43.93
C GLN A 28 -3.43 35.76 -43.19
N GLN A 29 -4.26 34.95 -43.87
CA GLN A 29 -5.44 34.33 -43.22
C GLN A 29 -5.62 32.79 -43.35
N PRO A 30 -4.58 31.95 -43.13
CA PRO A 30 -4.83 30.54 -42.77
C PRO A 30 -4.16 30.04 -41.47
N ARG A 31 -3.30 30.81 -40.81
CA ARG A 31 -2.48 30.30 -39.68
C ARG A 31 -3.20 30.19 -38.33
N ARG A 32 -4.27 30.97 -38.10
CA ARG A 32 -4.98 30.99 -36.80
C ARG A 32 -5.93 29.80 -36.61
N ALA A 33 -6.57 29.32 -37.68
CA ALA A 33 -7.50 28.19 -37.61
C ALA A 33 -6.77 26.87 -37.29
N GLY A 34 -5.61 26.62 -37.90
CA GLY A 34 -4.80 25.43 -37.62
C GLY A 34 -4.27 25.38 -36.18
N ALA A 35 -3.90 26.52 -35.61
CA ALA A 35 -3.45 26.62 -34.22
C ALA A 35 -4.59 26.31 -33.23
N LEU A 36 -5.81 26.77 -33.50
CA LEU A 36 -6.98 26.45 -32.67
C LEU A 36 -7.35 24.97 -32.73
N VAL A 37 -7.35 24.37 -33.93
CA VAL A 37 -7.64 22.94 -34.09
C VAL A 37 -6.59 22.09 -33.36
N HIS A 38 -5.31 22.44 -33.50
CA HIS A 38 -4.23 21.74 -32.80
C HIS A 38 -4.36 21.86 -31.27
N ALA A 39 -4.68 23.05 -30.75
CA ALA A 39 -4.89 23.25 -29.31
C ALA A 39 -6.09 22.46 -28.78
N LEU A 40 -7.19 22.38 -29.54
CA LEU A 40 -8.38 21.59 -29.19
C LEU A 40 -8.09 20.09 -29.16
N VAL A 41 -7.38 19.58 -30.18
CA VAL A 41 -6.98 18.17 -30.22
C VAL A 41 -6.07 17.83 -29.04
N HIS A 42 -5.08 18.68 -28.74
CA HIS A 42 -4.19 18.47 -27.60
C HIS A 42 -4.94 18.49 -26.26
N ALA A 43 -5.87 19.44 -26.07
CA ALA A 43 -6.69 19.51 -24.86
C ALA A 43 -7.60 18.30 -24.70
N LEU A 44 -8.20 17.79 -25.79
CA LEU A 44 -9.03 16.60 -25.78
C LEU A 44 -8.23 15.33 -25.48
N VAL A 45 -7.04 15.18 -26.06
CA VAL A 45 -6.14 14.05 -25.75
C VAL A 45 -5.72 14.09 -24.29
N HIS A 46 -5.33 15.25 -23.77
CA HIS A 46 -4.94 15.40 -22.38
C HIS A 46 -6.11 15.11 -21.41
N ALA A 47 -7.32 15.59 -21.73
CA ALA A 47 -8.52 15.30 -20.97
C ALA A 47 -8.84 13.79 -20.99
N LEU A 48 -8.74 13.13 -22.16
CA LEU A 48 -8.98 11.70 -22.29
C LEU A 48 -7.96 10.87 -21.49
N VAL A 49 -6.67 11.22 -21.57
CA VAL A 49 -5.60 10.56 -20.80
C VAL A 49 -5.84 10.76 -19.29
N HIS A 50 -6.20 11.96 -18.86
CA HIS A 50 -6.49 12.24 -17.47
C HIS A 50 -7.74 11.50 -16.97
N THR A 51 -8.82 11.47 -17.75
CA THR A 51 -10.05 10.75 -17.42
C THR A 51 -9.82 9.24 -17.40
N LEU A 52 -9.03 8.69 -18.33
CA LEU A 52 -8.67 7.28 -18.34
C LEU A 52 -7.77 6.93 -17.14
N SER A 53 -6.80 7.79 -16.81
CA SER A 53 -5.96 7.62 -15.63
C SER A 53 -6.79 7.68 -14.34
N LEU A 54 -7.70 8.65 -14.24
CA LEU A 54 -8.63 8.77 -13.12
C LEU A 54 -9.57 7.56 -13.03
N PHE A 55 -10.06 7.05 -14.16
CA PHE A 55 -10.90 5.85 -14.22
C PHE A 55 -10.11 4.59 -13.81
N ILE A 56 -8.87 4.41 -14.26
CA ILE A 56 -8.01 3.30 -13.84
C ILE A 56 -7.70 3.41 -12.33
N HIS A 57 -7.43 4.62 -11.83
CA HIS A 57 -7.24 4.83 -10.39
C HIS A 57 -8.52 4.55 -9.62
N LEU A 58 -9.68 5.07 -10.04
CA LEU A 58 -10.95 4.83 -9.35
C LEU A 58 -11.39 3.37 -9.42
N THR A 59 -11.29 2.71 -10.58
CA THR A 59 -11.68 1.30 -10.74
C THR A 59 -10.67 0.36 -10.08
N GLY A 60 -9.37 0.64 -10.16
CA GLY A 60 -8.34 -0.08 -9.40
C GLY A 60 -8.55 0.05 -7.89
N THR A 61 -8.87 1.25 -7.41
CA THR A 61 -9.16 1.51 -5.99
C THR A 61 -10.50 0.89 -5.56
N LEU A 62 -11.48 0.78 -6.45
CA LEU A 62 -12.81 0.21 -6.15
C LEU A 62 -12.78 -1.33 -6.17
N LEU A 63 -12.00 -1.96 -7.06
CA LEU A 63 -11.82 -3.41 -7.08
C LEU A 63 -11.00 -3.90 -5.87
N LEU A 64 -10.12 -3.04 -5.33
CA LEU A 64 -9.38 -3.26 -4.08
C LEU A 64 -10.25 -3.11 -2.80
N LYS A 65 -11.51 -2.68 -2.91
CA LYS A 65 -12.39 -2.42 -1.74
C LYS A 65 -13.24 -3.61 -1.29
N LEU A 66 -13.34 -4.68 -2.08
CA LEU A 66 -14.00 -5.90 -1.59
C LEU A 66 -12.97 -6.73 -0.82
N PRO A 67 -13.32 -7.24 0.39
CA PRO A 67 -12.43 -8.12 1.12
C PRO A 67 -12.09 -9.33 0.24
N GLN A 68 -10.81 -9.50 -0.05
CA GLN A 68 -10.32 -10.61 -0.86
C GLN A 68 -10.23 -11.82 0.04
N SER A 69 -10.82 -12.93 -0.36
CA SER A 69 -10.86 -14.13 0.46
C SER A 69 -10.41 -15.36 -0.32
N ARG A 70 -9.64 -16.23 0.33
CA ARG A 70 -9.17 -17.50 -0.21
C ARG A 70 -9.52 -18.64 0.74
N THR A 71 -9.96 -19.75 0.16
CA THR A 71 -10.17 -21.00 0.89
C THR A 71 -9.01 -21.93 0.64
N LEU A 72 -8.33 -22.35 1.71
CA LEU A 72 -7.26 -23.34 1.70
C LEU A 72 -7.78 -24.63 2.33
N ASN A 73 -7.23 -25.75 1.88
CA ASN A 73 -7.48 -27.06 2.49
C ASN A 73 -6.17 -27.58 3.09
N TRP A 74 -6.16 -27.83 4.40
CA TRP A 74 -5.04 -28.47 5.09
C TRP A 74 -5.40 -29.92 5.40
N PRO A 75 -5.02 -30.88 4.54
CA PRO A 75 -5.25 -32.30 4.81
C PRO A 75 -4.45 -32.82 6.01
N ASP A 76 -3.37 -32.15 6.37
CA ASP A 76 -2.44 -32.53 7.45
C ASP A 76 -1.70 -31.29 8.00
N GLU A 77 -0.86 -31.50 9.02
CA GLU A 77 -0.02 -30.44 9.58
C GLU A 77 1.03 -29.91 8.59
N ALA A 78 1.46 -30.71 7.61
CA ALA A 78 2.45 -30.27 6.62
C ALA A 78 1.86 -29.19 5.69
N ALA A 79 0.59 -29.31 5.30
CA ALA A 79 -0.12 -28.28 4.54
C ALA A 79 -0.32 -26.98 5.35
N CYS A 80 -0.57 -27.10 6.66
CA CYS A 80 -0.58 -25.96 7.58
C CYS A 80 0.80 -25.26 7.59
N ALA A 81 1.88 -26.03 7.74
CA ALA A 81 3.25 -25.50 7.73
C ALA A 81 3.61 -24.83 6.40
N ALA A 82 3.21 -25.41 5.27
CA ALA A 82 3.41 -24.82 3.95
C ALA A 82 2.67 -23.48 3.78
N SER A 83 1.44 -23.39 4.28
CA SER A 83 0.67 -22.14 4.24
C SER A 83 1.30 -21.05 5.11
N ALA A 84 1.78 -21.42 6.30
CA ALA A 84 2.54 -20.51 7.16
C ALA A 84 3.85 -20.04 6.51
N ALA A 85 4.56 -20.93 5.81
CA ALA A 85 5.77 -20.58 5.07
C ALA A 85 5.49 -19.64 3.88
N ALA A 86 4.38 -19.85 3.16
CA ALA A 86 3.94 -18.97 2.08
C ALA A 86 3.63 -17.56 2.59
N LEU A 87 2.91 -17.45 3.72
CA LEU A 87 2.64 -16.17 4.38
C LEU A 87 3.94 -15.48 4.84
N ALA A 88 4.86 -16.21 5.45
CA ALA A 88 6.17 -15.67 5.84
C ALA A 88 6.97 -15.15 4.63
N ALA A 89 6.90 -15.83 3.48
CA ALA A 89 7.53 -15.38 2.24
C ALA A 89 6.86 -14.11 1.69
N ALA A 90 5.53 -14.04 1.69
CA ALA A 90 4.78 -12.85 1.31
C ALA A 90 5.16 -11.66 2.19
N MET A 91 5.20 -11.84 3.50
CA MET A 91 5.67 -10.85 4.46
C MET A 91 7.08 -10.35 4.11
N ARG A 92 8.05 -11.25 3.93
CA ARG A 92 9.43 -10.87 3.55
C ARG A 92 9.50 -10.05 2.27
N SER A 93 8.72 -10.44 1.25
CA SER A 93 8.69 -9.72 -0.03
C SER A 93 8.11 -8.32 0.12
N ALA A 94 7.11 -8.17 0.97
CA ALA A 94 6.43 -6.91 1.18
C ALA A 94 7.21 -5.99 2.15
N PHE A 95 8.07 -6.54 3.03
CA PHE A 95 8.99 -5.79 3.90
C PHE A 95 10.08 -5.03 3.13
N SER A 96 10.40 -5.42 1.89
CA SER A 96 11.32 -4.67 1.02
C SER A 96 10.78 -3.30 0.60
N ASN A 97 9.51 -2.99 0.91
CA ASN A 97 8.93 -1.66 0.78
C ASN A 97 8.98 -0.91 2.13
N PRO A 98 9.76 0.18 2.27
CA PRO A 98 9.93 0.91 3.54
C PRO A 98 8.63 1.51 4.11
N ALA A 99 7.57 1.61 3.29
CA ALA A 99 6.40 2.41 3.61
C ALA A 99 5.22 1.66 4.27
N GLY A 100 5.28 0.35 4.56
CA GLY A 100 4.01 -0.27 5.00
C GLY A 100 3.96 -1.69 5.54
N LEU A 101 5.02 -2.28 6.11
CA LEU A 101 4.89 -3.66 6.62
C LEU A 101 5.26 -3.94 8.06
N HIS A 102 5.62 -2.92 8.83
CA HIS A 102 5.99 -3.13 10.24
C HIS A 102 4.81 -3.46 11.16
N ASP A 103 3.55 -3.29 10.72
CA ASP A 103 2.38 -3.27 11.62
C ASP A 103 1.32 -4.34 11.32
N ALA A 104 1.67 -5.42 10.62
CA ALA A 104 0.68 -6.43 10.25
C ALA A 104 -0.04 -6.98 11.50
N PHE A 105 -1.37 -7.01 11.47
CA PHE A 105 -2.20 -7.63 12.49
C PHE A 105 -3.02 -8.78 11.88
N ILE A 106 -2.86 -9.98 12.46
CA ILE A 106 -3.50 -11.20 12.00
C ILE A 106 -4.34 -11.81 13.11
N GLU A 107 -5.60 -12.04 12.81
CA GLU A 107 -6.55 -12.75 13.66
C GLU A 107 -6.65 -14.23 13.29
N LEU A 108 -6.69 -15.10 14.29
CA LEU A 108 -6.92 -16.53 14.15
C LEU A 108 -8.18 -16.95 14.93
N HIS A 109 -9.15 -17.43 14.16
CA HIS A 109 -10.46 -17.88 14.62
C HIS A 109 -10.59 -19.40 14.42
N GLY A 110 -11.46 -20.01 15.21
CA GLY A 110 -11.82 -21.42 15.08
C GLY A 110 -11.95 -22.10 16.44
N PRO A 111 -12.60 -23.28 16.50
CA PRO A 111 -12.84 -23.96 17.77
C PRO A 111 -11.55 -24.39 18.49
N LEU A 112 -11.70 -24.83 19.75
CA LEU A 112 -10.60 -25.45 20.49
C LEU A 112 -10.06 -26.65 19.70
N GLY A 113 -8.74 -26.75 19.56
CA GLY A 113 -8.10 -27.82 18.76
C GLY A 113 -8.14 -27.61 17.24
N ALA A 114 -8.65 -26.48 16.74
CA ALA A 114 -8.64 -26.16 15.31
C ALA A 114 -7.22 -26.07 14.73
N GLY A 115 -6.20 -25.77 15.54
CA GLY A 115 -4.81 -25.66 15.09
C GLY A 115 -4.29 -24.23 14.95
N LYS A 116 -4.96 -23.25 15.57
CA LYS A 116 -4.53 -21.85 15.64
C LYS A 116 -3.07 -21.69 16.11
N THR A 117 -2.74 -22.19 17.31
CA THR A 117 -1.37 -22.19 17.83
C THR A 117 -0.39 -22.98 16.95
N THR A 118 -0.83 -24.06 16.31
CA THR A 118 0.00 -24.83 15.38
C THR A 118 0.39 -23.97 14.17
N PHE A 119 -0.56 -23.24 13.59
CA PHE A 119 -0.27 -22.30 12.52
C PHE A 119 0.67 -21.18 12.98
N VAL A 120 0.39 -20.54 14.13
CA VAL A 120 1.26 -19.48 14.69
C VAL A 120 2.69 -19.98 14.87
N ARG A 121 2.87 -21.17 15.46
CA ARG A 121 4.19 -21.79 15.63
C ARG A 121 4.92 -21.97 14.30
N HIS A 122 4.25 -22.53 13.29
CA HIS A 122 4.86 -22.70 11.97
C HIS A 122 5.22 -21.36 11.33
N LEU A 123 4.37 -20.33 11.49
CA LEU A 123 4.63 -18.99 10.97
C LEU A 123 5.85 -18.35 11.66
N LEU A 124 5.92 -18.41 12.98
CA LEU A 124 7.04 -17.88 13.75
C LEU A 124 8.36 -18.57 13.39
N HIS A 125 8.35 -19.90 13.25
CA HIS A 125 9.53 -20.64 12.76
C HIS A 125 9.91 -20.26 11.33
N ALA A 126 8.92 -20.16 10.45
CA ALA A 126 9.15 -19.74 9.07
C ALA A 126 9.72 -18.33 8.98
N LEU A 127 9.39 -17.43 9.92
CA LEU A 127 9.93 -16.08 10.05
C LEU A 127 11.34 -16.05 10.67
N GLY A 128 11.71 -17.06 11.45
CA GLY A 128 13.06 -17.23 12.00
C GLY A 128 13.14 -17.38 13.52
N VAL A 129 12.01 -17.42 14.23
CA VAL A 129 11.99 -17.67 15.69
C VAL A 129 12.55 -19.07 15.97
N GLN A 130 13.53 -19.12 16.87
CA GLN A 130 14.16 -20.35 17.31
C GLN A 130 13.59 -20.81 18.65
N GLY A 131 13.71 -22.11 18.93
CA GLY A 131 13.29 -22.68 20.21
C GLY A 131 11.79 -23.00 20.27
N ARG A 132 11.23 -23.01 21.49
CA ARG A 132 9.87 -23.48 21.72
C ARG A 132 8.86 -22.33 21.60
N VAL A 133 7.89 -22.49 20.70
CA VAL A 133 6.67 -21.68 20.66
C VAL A 133 5.54 -22.46 21.32
N LYS A 134 4.84 -21.83 22.27
CA LYS A 134 3.66 -22.36 22.96
C LYS A 134 2.55 -21.33 22.87
N SER A 135 1.30 -21.74 23.06
CA SER A 135 0.23 -20.76 23.24
C SER A 135 0.41 -20.02 24.57
N PRO A 136 0.23 -18.69 24.59
CA PRO A 136 0.30 -17.88 25.80
C PRO A 136 -1.02 -17.86 26.57
N THR A 137 -1.91 -18.87 26.50
CA THR A 137 -3.25 -18.84 27.15
C THR A 137 -3.31 -18.27 28.57
N TYR A 138 -2.29 -18.49 29.41
CA TYR A 138 -2.24 -17.93 30.79
C TYR A 138 -1.46 -16.62 30.92
N ALA A 139 -0.49 -16.38 30.04
CA ALA A 139 0.27 -15.13 30.01
C ALA A 139 -0.44 -14.04 29.18
N VAL A 140 -1.44 -14.45 28.39
CA VAL A 140 -2.15 -13.72 27.34
C VAL A 140 -1.26 -13.27 26.19
N LEU A 141 -0.04 -12.80 26.47
CA LEU A 141 0.95 -12.34 25.51
C LEU A 141 2.28 -13.10 25.67
N GLU A 142 2.88 -13.48 24.55
CA GLU A 142 4.29 -13.87 24.45
C GLU A 142 4.95 -13.06 23.32
N GLU A 143 6.13 -12.52 23.60
CA GLU A 143 6.88 -11.68 22.67
C GLU A 143 8.05 -12.44 22.04
N TYR A 144 8.29 -12.17 20.75
CA TYR A 144 9.41 -12.72 20.01
C TYR A 144 10.13 -11.64 19.22
N GLU A 145 11.41 -11.86 19.00
CA GLU A 145 12.24 -11.00 18.17
C GLU A 145 12.99 -11.85 17.15
N VAL A 146 12.94 -11.43 15.88
CA VAL A 146 13.73 -12.06 14.81
C VAL A 146 14.58 -11.02 14.10
N PRO A 147 15.85 -11.34 13.76
CA PRO A 147 16.64 -10.47 12.89
C PRO A 147 15.89 -10.24 11.58
N ALA A 148 15.73 -8.97 11.20
CA ALA A 148 15.09 -8.57 9.97
C ALA A 148 16.16 -8.09 8.98
N PRO A 149 16.68 -8.97 8.10
CA PRO A 149 17.69 -8.59 7.10
C PRO A 149 17.12 -7.76 5.94
N TRP A 150 15.84 -7.39 5.98
CA TRP A 150 15.06 -6.89 4.85
C TRP A 150 14.95 -5.35 4.79
N GLY A 151 15.63 -4.60 5.68
CA GLY A 151 15.71 -3.14 5.63
C GLY A 151 16.69 -2.53 6.64
N GLU A 152 17.34 -1.41 6.29
CA GLU A 152 18.34 -0.73 7.13
C GLU A 152 17.75 -0.12 8.42
N LEU A 153 16.44 0.19 8.44
CA LEU A 153 15.77 0.90 9.53
C LEU A 153 15.21 -0.02 10.63
N HIS A 154 14.99 -1.31 10.33
CA HIS A 154 14.42 -2.28 11.26
C HIS A 154 15.29 -3.54 11.27
N ARG A 155 16.36 -3.55 12.08
CA ARG A 155 17.26 -4.70 12.22
C ARG A 155 16.60 -5.91 12.91
N VAL A 156 15.49 -5.68 13.61
CA VAL A 156 14.74 -6.67 14.36
C VAL A 156 13.25 -6.46 14.11
N LEU A 157 12.53 -7.53 13.80
CA LEU A 157 11.08 -7.58 13.78
C LEU A 157 10.59 -8.05 15.15
N LYS A 158 9.82 -7.19 15.82
CA LYS A 158 9.06 -7.57 17.01
C LYS A 158 7.80 -8.31 16.60
N ILE A 159 7.47 -9.37 17.32
CA ILE A 159 6.26 -10.16 17.12
C ILE A 159 5.58 -10.37 18.46
N CYS A 160 4.29 -10.07 18.53
CA CYS A 160 3.46 -10.27 19.71
C CYS A 160 2.42 -11.34 19.41
N HIS A 161 2.50 -12.48 20.11
CA HIS A 161 1.51 -13.54 20.04
C HIS A 161 0.56 -13.39 21.22
N PHE A 162 -0.71 -13.11 20.92
CA PHE A 162 -1.79 -13.05 21.87
C PHE A 162 -2.67 -14.31 21.80
N ASP A 163 -3.15 -14.76 22.95
CA ASP A 163 -4.20 -15.76 23.07
C ASP A 163 -5.23 -15.29 24.09
N PHE A 164 -6.39 -14.87 23.59
CA PHE A 164 -7.47 -14.32 24.40
C PHE A 164 -8.48 -15.39 24.84
N TYR A 165 -8.18 -16.69 24.74
CA TYR A 165 -9.13 -17.76 25.08
C TYR A 165 -9.73 -17.64 26.50
N ARG A 166 -8.97 -17.12 27.45
CA ARG A 166 -9.37 -16.91 28.85
C ARG A 166 -9.48 -15.43 29.24
N PHE A 167 -9.57 -14.56 28.25
CA PHE A 167 -9.64 -13.14 28.46
C PHE A 167 -11.11 -12.74 28.63
N ASP A 168 -11.53 -12.55 29.88
CA ASP A 168 -12.95 -12.41 30.23
C ASP A 168 -13.33 -10.98 30.68
N ASP A 169 -12.34 -10.11 30.93
CA ASP A 169 -12.57 -8.74 31.39
C ASP A 169 -11.83 -7.71 30.50
N PRO A 170 -12.56 -6.84 29.78
CA PRO A 170 -11.98 -5.72 29.03
C PRO A 170 -11.05 -4.81 29.84
N GLN A 171 -11.21 -4.70 31.16
CA GLN A 171 -10.32 -3.89 32.01
C GLN A 171 -8.89 -4.45 32.03
N GLU A 172 -8.72 -5.77 31.93
CA GLU A 172 -7.40 -6.42 31.87
C GLU A 172 -6.59 -5.94 30.65
N TRP A 173 -7.24 -5.43 29.60
CA TRP A 173 -6.59 -4.93 28.40
C TRP A 173 -5.80 -3.65 28.67
N GLU A 174 -6.45 -2.70 29.36
CA GLU A 174 -5.85 -1.43 29.72
C GLU A 174 -4.79 -1.64 30.81
N ASP A 175 -5.10 -2.49 31.80
CA ASP A 175 -4.18 -2.79 32.91
C ASP A 175 -2.91 -3.52 32.43
N ALA A 176 -3.02 -4.36 31.40
CA ALA A 176 -1.89 -5.03 30.77
C ALA A 176 -1.13 -4.13 29.76
N GLY A 177 -1.63 -2.92 29.48
CA GLY A 177 -0.99 -1.98 28.56
C GLY A 177 -1.03 -2.41 27.09
N PHE A 178 -1.97 -3.29 26.70
CA PHE A 178 -2.03 -3.82 25.33
C PHE A 178 -2.33 -2.75 24.29
N ARG A 179 -2.99 -1.64 24.67
CA ARG A 179 -3.13 -0.46 23.83
C ARG A 179 -1.80 0.02 23.25
N ASP A 180 -0.75 0.11 24.08
CA ASP A 180 0.57 0.56 23.64
C ASP A 180 1.27 -0.51 22.80
N VAL A 181 1.07 -1.80 23.12
CA VAL A 181 1.63 -2.91 22.33
C VAL A 181 1.07 -2.89 20.90
N PHE A 182 -0.24 -2.67 20.74
CA PHE A 182 -0.87 -2.58 19.42
C PHE A 182 -0.51 -1.30 18.66
N ALA A 183 -0.22 -0.20 19.36
CA ALA A 183 0.21 1.06 18.76
C ALA A 183 1.68 1.06 18.30
N ASN A 184 2.53 0.21 18.89
CA ASN A 184 3.94 0.14 18.55
C ASN A 184 4.22 -0.75 17.32
N PRO A 185 5.30 -0.49 16.55
CA PRO A 185 5.73 -1.36 15.46
C PRO A 185 5.89 -2.85 15.83
N GLY A 186 5.39 -3.73 14.97
CA GLY A 186 5.59 -5.18 15.06
C GLY A 186 4.43 -5.98 14.47
N LEU A 187 4.66 -7.27 14.21
CA LEU A 187 3.63 -8.23 13.82
C LEU A 187 2.80 -8.63 15.04
N LYS A 188 1.47 -8.54 14.96
CA LYS A 188 0.55 -9.03 16.00
C LYS A 188 -0.19 -10.25 15.47
N LEU A 189 -0.21 -11.30 16.27
CA LEU A 189 -0.95 -12.54 16.00
C LEU A 189 -1.90 -12.76 17.16
N ALA A 190 -3.22 -12.74 16.94
CA ALA A 190 -4.20 -12.94 18.00
C ALA A 190 -5.03 -14.21 17.77
N GLU A 191 -4.94 -15.16 18.68
CA GLU A 191 -5.91 -16.26 18.80
C GLU A 191 -7.11 -15.80 19.64
N TRP A 192 -8.31 -16.25 19.25
CA TRP A 192 -9.58 -15.92 19.93
C TRP A 192 -9.87 -14.41 20.05
N PRO A 193 -9.65 -13.60 19.00
CA PRO A 193 -9.82 -12.15 19.06
C PRO A 193 -11.26 -11.72 19.41
N GLU A 194 -12.25 -12.58 19.23
CA GLU A 194 -13.64 -12.34 19.66
C GLU A 194 -13.77 -12.04 21.16
N ASN A 195 -12.87 -12.56 21.99
CA ASN A 195 -12.88 -12.31 23.43
C ASN A 195 -12.32 -10.91 23.79
N ALA A 196 -11.64 -10.24 22.85
CA ALA A 196 -11.19 -8.86 22.98
C ALA A 196 -11.88 -7.93 21.95
N GLU A 197 -13.08 -8.31 21.51
CA GLU A 197 -13.85 -7.54 20.53
C GLU A 197 -14.10 -6.10 21.01
N GLY A 198 -13.95 -5.14 20.10
CA GLY A 198 -14.10 -3.70 20.40
C GLY A 198 -12.85 -3.03 20.98
N LEU A 199 -11.85 -3.79 21.42
CA LEU A 199 -10.55 -3.27 21.89
C LEU A 199 -9.45 -3.41 20.82
N LEU A 200 -9.61 -4.40 19.94
CA LEU A 200 -8.66 -4.69 18.86
C LEU A 200 -8.84 -3.73 17.66
N PRO A 201 -7.74 -3.32 16.99
CA PRO A 201 -7.85 -2.60 15.73
C PRO A 201 -8.37 -3.51 14.60
N LEU A 202 -8.69 -2.94 13.44
CA LEU A 202 -9.03 -3.73 12.25
C LEU A 202 -7.82 -4.60 11.86
N PRO A 203 -7.94 -5.94 11.78
CA PRO A 203 -6.85 -6.79 11.32
C PRO A 203 -6.63 -6.65 9.82
N ASP A 204 -5.40 -6.94 9.37
CA ASP A 204 -5.07 -7.06 7.96
C ASP A 204 -5.57 -8.38 7.39
N LEU A 205 -5.35 -9.48 8.12
CA LEU A 205 -5.82 -10.81 7.78
C LEU A 205 -6.69 -11.39 8.89
N ARG A 206 -7.83 -11.94 8.52
CA ARG A 206 -8.62 -12.84 9.35
C ARG A 206 -8.52 -14.26 8.82
N ILE A 207 -8.02 -15.17 9.65
CA ILE A 207 -7.86 -16.59 9.34
C ILE A 207 -8.87 -17.37 10.18
N VAL A 208 -9.84 -18.02 9.54
CA VAL A 208 -10.81 -18.90 10.19
C VAL A 208 -10.43 -20.35 9.87
N ILE A 209 -10.18 -21.16 10.90
CA ILE A 209 -9.75 -22.55 10.77
C ILE A 209 -10.86 -23.47 11.27
N GLU A 210 -11.44 -24.27 10.38
CA GLU A 210 -12.53 -25.18 10.71
C GLU A 210 -12.11 -26.65 10.50
N PRO A 211 -12.09 -27.47 11.56
CA PRO A 211 -11.86 -28.91 11.43
C PRO A 211 -13.06 -29.62 10.80
N ASP A 212 -12.78 -30.55 9.89
CA ASP A 212 -13.77 -31.52 9.40
C ASP A 212 -13.73 -32.83 10.20
N ALA A 213 -14.68 -33.72 9.89
CA ALA A 213 -14.80 -35.02 10.56
C ALA A 213 -13.62 -35.98 10.31
N ALA A 214 -12.76 -35.69 9.33
CA ALA A 214 -11.58 -36.48 9.00
C ALA A 214 -10.28 -35.83 9.52
N GLU A 215 -10.39 -34.91 10.48
CA GLU A 215 -9.30 -34.12 11.03
C GLU A 215 -8.52 -33.27 10.01
N ARG A 216 -9.10 -33.01 8.84
CA ARG A 216 -8.58 -32.00 7.91
C ARG A 216 -9.08 -30.62 8.36
N ARG A 217 -8.44 -29.56 7.89
CA ARG A 217 -8.91 -28.18 8.14
C ARG A 217 -9.31 -27.50 6.84
N VAL A 218 -10.49 -26.90 6.82
CA VAL A 218 -10.86 -25.89 5.83
C VAL A 218 -10.50 -24.54 6.43
N VAL A 219 -9.74 -23.75 5.69
CA VAL A 219 -9.20 -22.49 6.18
C VAL A 219 -9.62 -21.35 5.29
N GLN A 220 -10.37 -20.40 5.85
CA GLN A 220 -10.73 -19.17 5.16
C GLN A 220 -9.78 -18.06 5.57
N VAL A 221 -9.04 -17.51 4.60
CA VAL A 221 -8.18 -16.35 4.81
C VAL A 221 -8.83 -15.15 4.13
N THR A 222 -9.17 -14.12 4.90
CA THR A 222 -9.81 -12.89 4.40
C THR A 222 -8.90 -11.69 4.65
N ALA A 223 -8.55 -11.00 3.57
CA ALA A 223 -7.88 -9.71 3.62
C ALA A 223 -8.89 -8.60 3.86
N LEU A 224 -8.63 -7.78 4.89
CA LEU A 224 -9.50 -6.68 5.33
C LEU A 224 -8.86 -5.31 5.11
N THR A 225 -7.57 -5.27 4.77
CA THR A 225 -6.84 -4.05 4.39
C THR A 225 -6.05 -4.29 3.09
N ALA A 226 -5.47 -3.22 2.53
CA ALA A 226 -4.55 -3.31 1.39
C ALA A 226 -3.28 -4.12 1.73
N LEU A 227 -2.80 -4.02 2.97
CA LEU A 227 -1.69 -4.84 3.46
C LEU A 227 -2.11 -6.32 3.51
N GLY A 228 -3.28 -6.62 4.05
CA GLY A 228 -3.85 -7.97 4.03
C GLY A 228 -3.93 -8.55 2.62
N ALA A 229 -4.34 -7.75 1.63
CA ALA A 229 -4.43 -8.18 0.24
C ALA A 229 -3.04 -8.54 -0.35
N ALA A 230 -2.00 -7.80 0.03
CA ALA A 230 -0.61 -8.11 -0.37
C ALA A 230 -0.05 -9.36 0.33
N LEU A 231 -0.57 -9.70 1.50
CA LEU A 231 -0.17 -10.87 2.30
C LEU A 231 -0.96 -12.15 1.99
N LEU A 232 -2.02 -12.04 1.18
CA LEU A 232 -2.94 -13.14 0.92
C LEU A 232 -2.22 -14.27 0.15
N PRO A 233 -2.05 -15.48 0.74
CA PRO A 233 -1.23 -16.56 0.19
C PRO A 233 -1.89 -17.23 -1.01
#